data_AF-A0A485LFU1-F1
#
_entry.id   AF-A0A485LFU1-F1
#
_cell.length_a   1.000
_cell.length_b   1.000
_cell.length_c   1.000
_cell.angle_alpha   90.00
_cell.angle_beta   90.00
_cell.angle_gamma   90.00
#
_symmetry.space_group_name_H-M   'P 1'
#
loop_
_entity.id
_entity.type
_entity.pdbx_description
1 polymer ?
#
loop_
_entity_poly.entity_id
_entity_poly.type
_entity_poly.pdbx_seq_one_letter_code
_entity_poly.pdbx_strand_id
1 'polypeptide(L)'
;MKSHGGSSRCFSILVKQPGLKWCLAGIAFTWVFLATTDRWDSDILVDEVAAYGSLSNSQDAYPHQCRIRNYDALKRMSIVYTWVNGSLPCYRDMRKTHGGPSAVGGSRDREIGELMYSIRSLEKYMPWHEGTIYIVTPGHVPHWLNLTHPRIQLVHQDDLFPDYAKSFLPTFNTNVLEQFLYRIPGLSDIFMQVNDDYIFTSHVSPYDFFSCDGGIQLLREGNVISHQSPDPSTGIWMASVLNTQQQMDRMWGRAQRHYLKHAPFVYSRRAFERVHQLFRQPLFESLAARFRSRTDMNMPLLHHYYMLAQGHTELGIPVGTPAPAELTGFQLLLLMNNNQDTTARIFDKVLQGTHDSKILALNDEYSDLHVAENVRGFFAKFLPSPTTYERLDAATVAPVVSIYDETGQCNRIDPPVLMPVPDAVGVSAAIRLVLPPSLHATYLRALVQGIGFACGLVLVFCIVQPMRHKVHQQQMQASKTDYVV
;
A
#
# COMPACT_ATOMS: atom_id res chain seq x y z
N MET A 1 14.72 -85.26 2.01
CA MET A 1 13.37 -85.54 2.54
C MET A 1 13.15 -84.70 3.79
N LYS A 2 12.03 -83.98 3.83
CA LYS A 2 11.45 -83.17 4.94
C LYS A 2 12.12 -81.84 5.31
N SER A 3 11.35 -80.78 5.07
CA SER A 3 11.45 -79.41 5.55
C SER A 3 11.17 -79.30 7.04
N HIS A 4 11.74 -78.28 7.71
CA HIS A 4 11.21 -77.51 8.85
C HIS A 4 12.03 -76.19 8.85
N GLY A 5 11.50 -74.97 8.76
CA GLY A 5 10.27 -74.43 9.34
C GLY A 5 10.61 -73.46 10.50
N GLY A 6 11.52 -72.49 10.31
CA GLY A 6 12.06 -71.66 11.40
C GLY A 6 11.96 -70.13 11.25
N SER A 7 11.62 -69.59 10.07
CA SER A 7 11.72 -68.14 9.82
C SER A 7 10.43 -67.33 10.11
N SER A 8 9.31 -67.96 10.45
CA SER A 8 8.01 -67.25 10.55
C SER A 8 7.58 -66.86 11.97
N ARG A 9 8.30 -67.28 13.03
CA ARG A 9 7.85 -67.05 14.42
C ARG A 9 8.29 -65.71 15.05
N CYS A 10 9.37 -65.08 14.58
CA CYS A 10 9.77 -63.76 15.11
C CYS A 10 8.88 -62.63 14.58
N PHE A 11 8.43 -62.70 13.33
CA PHE A 11 7.57 -61.67 12.73
C PHE A 11 6.11 -61.75 13.23
N SER A 12 5.65 -62.94 13.63
CA SER A 12 4.28 -63.17 14.12
C SER A 12 3.99 -62.57 15.52
N ILE A 13 5.01 -62.24 16.32
CA ILE A 13 4.81 -61.79 17.72
C ILE A 13 4.78 -60.26 17.82
N LEU A 14 5.47 -59.54 16.92
CA LEU A 14 5.41 -58.07 16.85
C LEU A 14 4.05 -57.53 16.36
N VAL A 15 3.31 -58.32 15.57
CA VAL A 15 2.02 -57.90 14.96
C VAL A 15 0.81 -58.15 15.89
N LYS A 16 0.98 -58.84 17.02
CA LYS A 16 -0.12 -59.19 17.95
C LYS A 16 -0.19 -58.32 19.23
N GLN A 17 0.67 -57.32 19.39
CA GLN A 17 0.61 -56.38 20.51
C GLN A 17 -0.37 -55.24 20.16
N PRO A 18 -1.57 -55.16 20.79
CA PRO A 18 -2.55 -54.11 20.45
C PRO A 18 -1.96 -52.71 20.64
N GLY A 19 -1.09 -52.49 21.64
CA GLY A 19 -0.47 -51.19 21.91
C GLY A 19 0.44 -50.67 20.79
N LEU A 20 1.14 -51.54 20.06
CA LEU A 20 2.06 -51.10 18.99
C LEU A 20 1.28 -50.58 17.76
N LYS A 21 0.11 -51.16 17.48
CA LYS A 21 -0.78 -50.70 16.41
C LYS A 21 -1.35 -49.31 16.72
N TRP A 22 -1.73 -49.06 17.97
CA TRP A 22 -2.21 -47.75 18.41
C TRP A 22 -1.13 -46.67 18.40
N CYS A 23 0.11 -47.00 18.78
CA CYS A 23 1.23 -46.06 18.70
C CYS A 23 1.58 -45.68 17.25
N LEU A 24 1.65 -46.68 16.35
CA LEU A 24 1.93 -46.41 14.93
C LEU A 24 0.79 -45.63 14.26
N ALA A 25 -0.47 -45.92 14.61
CA ALA A 25 -1.61 -45.15 14.17
C ALA A 25 -1.58 -43.70 14.69
N GLY A 26 -1.17 -43.48 15.95
CA GLY A 26 -1.01 -42.14 16.52
C GLY A 26 0.07 -41.30 15.85
N ILE A 27 1.23 -41.90 15.54
CA ILE A 27 2.32 -41.25 14.81
C ILE A 27 1.89 -40.92 13.38
N ALA A 28 1.26 -41.87 12.68
CA ALA A 28 0.75 -41.66 11.33
C ALA A 28 -0.33 -40.56 11.30
N PHE A 29 -1.24 -40.54 12.28
CA PHE A 29 -2.26 -39.50 12.39
C PHE A 29 -1.63 -38.12 12.62
N THR A 30 -0.61 -38.04 13.48
CA THR A 30 0.08 -36.76 13.77
C THR A 30 0.87 -36.27 12.55
N TRP A 31 1.49 -37.18 11.80
CA TRP A 31 2.22 -36.84 10.57
C TRP A 31 1.28 -36.40 9.45
N VAL A 32 0.16 -37.10 9.24
CA VAL A 32 -0.89 -36.69 8.27
C VAL A 32 -1.52 -35.36 8.69
N PHE A 33 -1.84 -35.18 9.98
CA PHE A 33 -2.38 -33.92 10.47
C PHE A 33 -1.42 -32.76 10.22
N LEU A 34 -0.13 -32.91 10.53
CA LEU A 34 0.89 -31.89 10.25
C LEU A 34 1.09 -31.64 8.75
N ALA A 35 1.16 -32.70 7.93
CA ALA A 35 1.35 -32.60 6.48
C ALA A 35 0.13 -31.98 5.75
N THR A 36 -1.08 -32.17 6.28
CA THR A 36 -2.30 -31.53 5.74
C THR A 36 -2.49 -30.08 6.19
N THR A 37 -1.86 -29.67 7.29
CA THR A 37 -1.85 -28.26 7.72
C THR A 37 -0.79 -27.39 7.04
N ASP A 38 0.16 -28.00 6.31
CA ASP A 38 1.25 -27.32 5.61
C ASP A 38 1.00 -27.06 4.12
N ARG A 39 -0.22 -27.31 3.59
CA ARG A 39 -0.56 -26.92 2.22
C ARG A 39 -0.85 -25.43 2.13
N TRP A 40 0.20 -24.66 1.87
CA TRP A 40 0.09 -23.37 1.23
C TRP A 40 -0.14 -23.59 -0.27
N ASP A 41 -1.35 -23.31 -0.75
CA ASP A 41 -1.57 -23.08 -2.18
C ASP A 41 -0.94 -21.73 -2.55
N SER A 42 0.34 -21.77 -2.95
CA SER A 42 1.08 -20.62 -3.47
C SER A 42 0.76 -20.31 -4.94
N ASP A 43 -0.03 -21.16 -5.60
CA ASP A 43 -0.03 -21.24 -7.06
C ASP A 43 -1.22 -20.55 -7.74
N ILE A 44 -2.06 -19.81 -7.00
CA ILE A 44 -3.26 -19.17 -7.58
C ILE A 44 -3.10 -17.66 -7.83
N LEU A 45 -1.99 -17.02 -7.44
CA LEU A 45 -1.87 -15.54 -7.47
C LEU A 45 -0.98 -14.95 -8.57
N VAL A 46 -0.47 -15.75 -9.52
CA VAL A 46 0.50 -15.25 -10.53
C VAL A 46 0.03 -15.40 -11.98
N ASP A 47 -0.92 -16.29 -12.26
CA ASP A 47 -1.26 -16.63 -13.66
C ASP A 47 -2.26 -15.69 -14.35
N GLU A 48 -3.05 -14.89 -13.63
CA GLU A 48 -3.97 -13.93 -14.27
C GLU A 48 -3.25 -12.72 -14.89
N VAL A 49 -2.01 -12.43 -14.48
CA VAL A 49 -1.23 -11.29 -15.03
C VAL A 49 -0.56 -11.63 -16.36
N ALA A 50 -0.35 -12.91 -16.67
CA ALA A 50 0.32 -13.36 -17.89
C ALA A 50 -0.59 -13.37 -19.13
N ALA A 51 -1.91 -13.24 -18.96
CA ALA A 51 -2.88 -13.54 -20.02
C ALA A 51 -3.23 -12.38 -20.97
N TYR A 52 -2.68 -11.17 -20.80
CA TYR A 52 -3.02 -10.02 -21.65
C TYR A 52 -1.80 -9.34 -22.28
N GLY A 53 -1.49 -9.77 -23.51
CA GLY A 53 -1.12 -8.90 -24.64
C GLY A 53 0.21 -8.15 -24.59
N SER A 54 1.17 -8.64 -25.39
CA SER A 54 2.49 -8.03 -25.68
C SER A 54 3.37 -7.83 -24.44
N LEU A 55 4.25 -8.80 -24.18
CA LEU A 55 5.28 -8.72 -23.13
C LEU A 55 6.20 -7.52 -23.41
N SER A 56 5.87 -6.34 -22.89
CA SER A 56 6.80 -5.22 -22.93
C SER A 56 7.85 -5.49 -21.86
N ASN A 57 9.11 -5.51 -22.26
CA ASN A 57 10.19 -5.72 -21.32
C ASN A 57 10.69 -4.34 -20.86
N SER A 58 10.80 -4.13 -19.55
CA SER A 58 11.38 -2.88 -19.03
C SER A 58 12.78 -2.63 -19.59
N GLN A 59 13.51 -3.70 -19.98
CA GLN A 59 14.84 -3.59 -20.58
C GLN A 59 14.83 -3.11 -22.04
N ASP A 60 13.69 -3.15 -22.74
CA ASP A 60 13.61 -2.61 -24.11
C ASP A 60 13.81 -1.08 -24.10
N ALA A 61 13.26 -0.41 -23.08
CA ALA A 61 13.47 1.03 -22.84
C ALA A 61 14.68 1.32 -21.94
N TYR A 62 15.07 0.38 -21.07
CA TYR A 62 16.12 0.56 -20.06
C TYR A 62 17.13 -0.61 -20.07
N PRO A 63 17.98 -0.75 -21.10
CA PRO A 63 18.80 -1.96 -21.33
C PRO A 63 19.87 -2.22 -20.26
N HIS A 64 20.29 -1.19 -19.53
CA HIS A 64 21.29 -1.30 -18.45
C HIS A 64 20.68 -1.59 -17.08
N GLN A 65 19.36 -1.62 -16.97
CA GLN A 65 18.65 -1.92 -15.73
C GLN A 65 18.22 -3.38 -15.70
N CYS A 66 17.93 -3.87 -14.50
CA CYS A 66 17.32 -5.20 -14.31
C CYS A 66 15.93 -5.26 -14.94
N ARG A 67 15.47 -6.43 -15.37
CA ARG A 67 14.05 -6.60 -15.74
C ARG A 67 13.16 -6.45 -14.51
N ILE A 68 12.14 -5.60 -14.59
CA ILE A 68 11.07 -5.53 -13.59
C ILE A 68 10.11 -6.69 -13.84
N ARG A 69 9.94 -7.58 -12.85
CA ARG A 69 9.22 -8.85 -12.98
C ARG A 69 7.79 -8.71 -13.53
N ASN A 70 7.05 -7.72 -13.05
CA ASN A 70 5.64 -7.45 -13.37
C ASN A 70 5.45 -6.11 -14.12
N TYR A 71 6.43 -5.69 -14.93
CA TYR A 71 6.44 -4.39 -15.61
C TYR A 71 5.16 -4.08 -16.38
N ASP A 72 4.61 -5.05 -17.13
CA ASP A 72 3.39 -4.87 -17.91
C ASP A 72 2.19 -4.44 -17.05
N ALA A 73 2.07 -4.96 -15.83
CA ALA A 73 1.02 -4.55 -14.89
C ALA A 73 1.31 -3.15 -14.32
N LEU A 74 2.57 -2.88 -13.96
CA LEU A 74 2.97 -1.61 -13.34
C LEU A 74 2.90 -0.43 -14.32
N LYS A 75 3.23 -0.62 -15.60
CA LYS A 75 3.07 0.43 -16.60
C LYS A 75 1.61 0.80 -16.83
N ARG A 76 0.68 -0.13 -16.59
CA ARG A 76 -0.77 0.08 -16.66
C ARG A 76 -1.40 0.46 -15.32
N MET A 77 -0.60 0.73 -14.29
CA MET A 77 -1.13 1.14 -12.99
C MET A 77 -1.98 2.40 -13.10
N SER A 78 -3.01 2.49 -12.27
CA SER A 78 -3.80 3.70 -12.13
C SER A 78 -2.98 4.80 -11.45
N ILE A 79 -3.20 6.04 -11.88
CA ILE A 79 -2.73 7.24 -11.20
C ILE A 79 -3.93 7.97 -10.63
N VAL A 80 -3.86 8.44 -9.40
CA VAL A 80 -4.96 9.10 -8.70
C VAL A 80 -4.52 10.48 -8.26
N TYR A 81 -5.11 11.50 -8.86
CA TYR A 81 -5.02 12.88 -8.42
C TYR A 81 -6.14 13.20 -7.44
N THR A 82 -5.82 13.99 -6.41
CA THR A 82 -6.83 14.67 -5.57
C THR A 82 -6.77 16.15 -5.88
N TRP A 83 -7.90 16.76 -6.19
CA TRP A 83 -7.92 18.16 -6.61
C TRP A 83 -9.16 18.90 -6.12
N VAL A 84 -8.98 20.19 -5.83
CA VAL A 84 -10.05 21.06 -5.37
C VAL A 84 -9.86 22.49 -5.84
N ASN A 85 -10.96 23.24 -5.95
CA ASN A 85 -10.94 24.64 -6.35
C ASN A 85 -11.73 25.47 -5.33
N GLY A 86 -11.00 26.09 -4.40
CA GLY A 86 -11.50 26.98 -3.35
C GLY A 86 -12.09 28.29 -3.84
N SER A 87 -12.02 28.59 -5.15
CA SER A 87 -12.64 29.79 -5.73
C SER A 87 -14.10 29.56 -6.13
N LEU A 88 -14.57 28.31 -6.17
CA LEU A 88 -15.93 27.98 -6.55
C LEU A 88 -16.95 28.44 -5.50
N PRO A 89 -17.96 29.25 -5.85
CA PRO A 89 -18.90 29.82 -4.88
C PRO A 89 -19.57 28.79 -3.97
N CYS A 90 -20.13 27.73 -4.54
CA CYS A 90 -20.79 26.65 -3.78
C CYS A 90 -19.84 25.99 -2.77
N TYR A 91 -18.62 25.65 -3.20
CA TYR A 91 -17.63 25.02 -2.34
C TYR A 91 -17.16 25.95 -1.22
N ARG A 92 -17.00 27.26 -1.52
CA ARG A 92 -16.70 28.29 -0.51
C ARG A 92 -17.81 28.40 0.53
N ASP A 93 -19.07 28.40 0.11
CA ASP A 93 -20.21 28.50 1.00
C ASP A 93 -20.34 27.26 1.89
N MET A 94 -20.12 26.05 1.35
CA MET A 94 -20.07 24.83 2.16
C MET A 94 -18.93 24.87 3.19
N ARG A 95 -17.72 25.28 2.80
CA ARG A 95 -16.59 25.41 3.73
C ARG A 95 -16.86 26.44 4.81
N LYS A 96 -17.43 27.60 4.44
CA LYS A 96 -17.81 28.65 5.39
C LYS A 96 -18.88 28.16 6.37
N THR A 97 -19.85 27.39 5.90
CA THR A 97 -20.94 26.84 6.71
C THR A 97 -20.43 25.86 7.75
N HIS A 98 -19.48 24.98 7.38
CA HIS A 98 -18.98 23.93 8.26
C HIS A 98 -17.74 24.32 9.08
N GLY A 99 -16.94 25.28 8.63
CA GLY A 99 -15.66 25.65 9.25
C GLY A 99 -15.52 27.13 9.60
N GLY A 100 -16.54 27.94 9.32
CA GLY A 100 -16.52 29.38 9.53
C GLY A 100 -15.67 30.14 8.49
N PRO A 101 -15.56 31.48 8.63
CA PRO A 101 -14.85 32.31 7.66
C PRO A 101 -13.37 31.96 7.47
N SER A 102 -12.70 31.44 8.51
CA SER A 102 -11.28 31.04 8.46
C SER A 102 -11.03 29.74 7.71
N ALA A 103 -12.08 28.98 7.38
CA ALA A 103 -11.96 27.76 6.60
C ALA A 103 -11.96 28.00 5.08
N VAL A 104 -12.17 29.24 4.64
CA VAL A 104 -12.27 29.61 3.23
C VAL A 104 -10.98 30.30 2.78
N GLY A 105 -10.38 29.77 1.72
CA GLY A 105 -9.16 30.34 1.15
C GLY A 105 -7.90 29.94 1.91
N GLY A 106 -6.76 30.14 1.23
CA GLY A 106 -5.43 29.82 1.73
C GLY A 106 -4.82 28.62 1.00
N SER A 107 -3.70 28.12 1.52
CA SER A 107 -2.94 27.05 0.85
C SER A 107 -3.62 25.68 0.78
N ARG A 108 -4.80 25.54 1.38
CA ARG A 108 -5.51 24.24 1.47
C ARG A 108 -6.61 24.07 0.44
N ASP A 109 -6.94 25.11 -0.30
CA ASP A 109 -7.95 25.09 -1.36
C ASP A 109 -7.65 26.04 -2.53
N ARG A 110 -6.50 26.72 -2.51
CA ARG A 110 -6.07 27.57 -3.62
C ARG A 110 -5.73 26.72 -4.83
N GLU A 111 -6.19 27.18 -5.98
CA GLU A 111 -5.99 26.56 -7.29
C GLU A 111 -5.44 27.62 -8.23
N ILE A 112 -4.25 27.39 -8.79
CA ILE A 112 -3.58 28.35 -9.68
C ILE A 112 -3.22 27.80 -11.06
N GLY A 113 -3.70 26.61 -11.41
CA GLY A 113 -3.43 25.88 -12.65
C GLY A 113 -2.56 24.64 -12.46
N GLU A 114 -2.18 24.31 -11.22
CA GLU A 114 -1.19 23.27 -10.90
C GLU A 114 -1.57 21.91 -11.45
N LEU A 115 -2.82 21.46 -11.27
CA LEU A 115 -3.28 20.16 -11.78
C LEU A 115 -3.04 20.01 -13.30
N MET A 116 -3.35 21.04 -14.08
CA MET A 116 -3.17 21.01 -15.53
C MET A 116 -1.70 20.80 -15.89
N TYR A 117 -0.81 21.58 -15.25
CA TYR A 117 0.62 21.51 -15.52
C TYR A 117 1.27 20.26 -14.93
N SER A 118 0.77 19.73 -13.81
CA SER A 118 1.18 18.44 -13.28
C SER A 118 0.91 17.32 -14.28
N ILE A 119 -0.31 17.25 -14.84
CA ILE A 119 -0.64 16.24 -15.86
C ILE A 119 0.15 16.45 -17.16
N ARG A 120 0.33 17.71 -17.62
CA ARG A 120 1.23 18.00 -18.77
C ARG A 120 2.65 17.49 -18.53
N SER A 121 3.17 17.71 -17.33
CA SER A 121 4.52 17.28 -16.95
C SER A 121 4.63 15.76 -16.86
N LEU A 122 3.60 15.10 -16.32
CA LEU A 122 3.52 13.64 -16.22
C LEU A 122 3.55 13.00 -17.61
N GLU A 123 2.70 13.45 -18.53
CA GLU A 123 2.66 12.96 -19.92
C GLU A 123 4.03 13.13 -20.62
N LYS A 124 4.69 14.27 -20.39
CA LYS A 124 5.99 14.57 -21.01
C LYS A 124 7.14 13.73 -20.45
N TYR A 125 7.16 13.48 -19.14
CA TYR A 125 8.34 12.95 -18.46
C TYR A 125 8.17 11.53 -17.89
N MET A 126 6.98 10.94 -17.96
CA MET A 126 6.70 9.56 -17.58
C MET A 126 6.06 8.77 -18.74
N PRO A 127 6.68 8.75 -19.94
CA PRO A 127 6.03 8.26 -21.17
C PRO A 127 5.75 6.75 -21.18
N TRP A 128 6.29 6.00 -20.22
CA TRP A 128 6.04 4.57 -20.08
C TRP A 128 4.69 4.26 -19.40
N HIS A 129 4.05 5.24 -18.77
CA HIS A 129 2.75 5.04 -18.13
C HIS A 129 1.63 4.95 -19.16
N GLU A 130 0.90 3.84 -19.14
CA GLU A 130 -0.20 3.51 -20.06
C GLU A 130 -1.56 3.39 -19.33
N GLY A 131 -1.58 3.44 -18.00
CA GLY A 131 -2.78 3.24 -17.20
C GLY A 131 -3.76 4.42 -17.17
N THR A 132 -4.87 4.24 -16.47
CA THR A 132 -5.92 5.26 -16.27
C THR A 132 -5.50 6.30 -15.22
N ILE A 133 -5.77 7.57 -15.50
CA ILE A 133 -5.63 8.69 -14.58
C ILE A 133 -7.02 9.00 -14.00
N TYR A 134 -7.17 8.93 -12.70
CA TYR A 134 -8.36 9.33 -11.97
C TYR A 134 -8.12 10.70 -11.33
N ILE A 135 -9.08 11.62 -11.46
CA ILE A 135 -9.07 12.89 -10.73
C ILE A 135 -10.24 12.84 -9.74
N VAL A 136 -9.94 12.81 -8.45
CA VAL A 136 -10.92 12.77 -7.37
C VAL A 136 -11.19 14.20 -6.89
N THR A 137 -12.45 14.63 -6.96
CA THR A 137 -12.86 15.99 -6.62
C THR A 137 -14.17 15.99 -5.84
N PRO A 138 -14.52 17.07 -5.10
CA PRO A 138 -15.81 17.21 -4.45
C PRO A 138 -16.95 17.60 -5.44
N GLY A 139 -16.87 17.18 -6.70
CA GLY A 139 -17.83 17.56 -7.76
C GLY A 139 -17.40 18.76 -8.61
N HIS A 140 -16.11 19.07 -8.58
CA HIS A 140 -15.50 20.09 -9.43
C HIS A 140 -15.01 19.48 -10.74
N VAL A 141 -15.18 20.22 -11.83
CA VAL A 141 -14.73 19.82 -13.16
C VAL A 141 -13.67 20.83 -13.62
N PRO A 142 -12.43 20.42 -13.89
CA PRO A 142 -11.45 21.34 -14.46
C PRO A 142 -11.90 21.81 -15.84
N HIS A 143 -11.98 23.13 -16.04
CA HIS A 143 -12.53 23.73 -17.26
C HIS A 143 -11.80 23.32 -18.55
N TRP A 144 -10.50 23.00 -18.44
CA TRP A 144 -9.65 22.59 -19.54
C TRP A 144 -9.75 21.09 -19.86
N LEU A 145 -10.32 20.27 -18.98
CA LEU A 145 -10.25 18.80 -19.06
C LEU A 145 -11.16 18.24 -20.16
N ASN A 146 -10.59 17.42 -21.03
CA ASN A 146 -11.32 16.61 -22.00
C ASN A 146 -11.94 15.37 -21.33
N LEU A 147 -13.21 15.47 -20.94
CA LEU A 147 -13.97 14.39 -20.28
C LEU A 147 -14.21 13.17 -21.18
N THR A 148 -13.98 13.27 -22.49
CA THR A 148 -14.16 12.15 -23.43
C THR A 148 -12.89 11.30 -23.59
N HIS A 149 -11.77 11.72 -23.01
CA HIS A 149 -10.50 11.02 -23.19
C HIS A 149 -10.49 9.69 -22.41
N PRO A 150 -10.22 8.54 -23.06
CA PRO A 150 -10.45 7.22 -22.47
C PRO A 150 -9.55 6.89 -21.28
N ARG A 151 -8.37 7.54 -21.18
CA ARG A 151 -7.41 7.34 -20.09
C ARG A 151 -7.58 8.30 -18.91
N ILE A 152 -8.56 9.21 -18.91
CA ILE A 152 -8.77 10.12 -17.78
C ILE A 152 -10.21 10.09 -17.32
N GLN A 153 -10.42 9.93 -16.01
CA GLN A 153 -11.74 9.80 -15.41
C GLN A 153 -11.86 10.73 -14.22
N LEU A 154 -12.95 11.48 -14.18
CA LEU A 154 -13.28 12.31 -13.03
C LEU A 154 -14.15 11.49 -12.08
N VAL A 155 -13.83 11.53 -10.79
CA VAL A 155 -14.49 10.74 -9.74
C VAL A 155 -14.98 11.68 -8.65
N HIS A 156 -16.26 11.56 -8.29
CA HIS A 156 -16.78 12.29 -7.15
C HIS A 156 -16.30 11.66 -5.85
N GLN A 157 -15.66 12.46 -5.01
CA GLN A 157 -15.02 11.97 -3.78
C GLN A 157 -16.02 11.28 -2.84
N ASP A 158 -17.25 11.80 -2.75
CA ASP A 158 -18.25 11.31 -1.81
C ASP A 158 -18.70 9.90 -2.17
N ASP A 159 -18.64 9.51 -3.44
CA ASP A 159 -19.00 8.16 -3.88
C ASP A 159 -18.03 7.11 -3.32
N LEU A 160 -16.80 7.52 -3.00
CA LEU A 160 -15.78 6.66 -2.40
C LEU A 160 -16.06 6.36 -0.93
N PHE A 161 -16.96 7.10 -0.26
CA PHE A 161 -17.26 6.86 1.16
C PHE A 161 -18.21 5.69 1.33
N PRO A 162 -17.90 4.71 2.21
CA PRO A 162 -18.82 3.60 2.48
C PRO A 162 -20.01 4.08 3.31
N ASP A 163 -21.11 3.32 3.34
CA ASP A 163 -22.36 3.72 4.02
C ASP A 163 -22.15 4.20 5.46
N TYR A 164 -21.32 3.50 6.23
CA TYR A 164 -21.00 3.87 7.61
C TYR A 164 -20.27 5.21 7.73
N ALA A 165 -19.65 5.68 6.65
CA ALA A 165 -18.88 6.92 6.57
C ALA A 165 -19.67 8.06 5.90
N LYS A 166 -20.77 7.77 5.18
CA LYS A 166 -21.57 8.78 4.47
C LYS A 166 -22.13 9.87 5.40
N SER A 167 -22.48 9.53 6.64
CA SER A 167 -22.98 10.50 7.64
C SER A 167 -21.95 11.57 8.04
N PHE A 168 -20.67 11.37 7.71
CA PHE A 168 -19.61 12.31 8.01
C PHE A 168 -19.37 13.34 6.90
N LEU A 169 -20.05 13.22 5.76
CA LEU A 169 -19.97 14.15 4.64
C LEU A 169 -20.71 15.48 4.93
N PRO A 170 -20.35 16.59 4.24
CA PRO A 170 -19.19 16.72 3.36
C PRO A 170 -17.88 16.73 4.18
N THR A 171 -16.78 16.31 3.55
CA THR A 171 -15.43 16.42 4.12
C THR A 171 -14.52 17.27 3.25
N PHE A 172 -13.68 18.06 3.90
CA PHE A 172 -12.61 18.88 3.34
C PHE A 172 -11.24 18.41 3.88
N ASN A 173 -11.21 17.24 4.53
CA ASN A 173 -10.04 16.69 5.18
C ASN A 173 -9.38 15.64 4.29
N THR A 174 -8.21 15.96 3.73
CA THR A 174 -7.45 15.00 2.90
C THR A 174 -7.13 13.71 3.64
N ASN A 175 -6.84 13.77 4.94
CA ASN A 175 -6.50 12.58 5.73
C ASN A 175 -7.69 11.61 5.82
N VAL A 176 -8.92 12.11 5.66
CA VAL A 176 -10.15 11.31 5.61
C VAL A 176 -10.43 10.84 4.20
N LEU A 177 -10.29 11.71 3.19
CA LEU A 177 -10.46 11.34 1.78
C LEU A 177 -9.50 10.23 1.34
N GLU A 178 -8.21 10.36 1.68
CA GLU A 178 -7.17 9.39 1.32
C GLU A 178 -7.41 8.00 1.88
N GLN A 179 -8.23 7.87 2.95
CA GLN A 179 -8.62 6.57 3.47
C GLN A 179 -9.39 5.74 2.44
N PHE A 180 -10.06 6.38 1.48
CA PHE A 180 -11.04 5.74 0.61
C PHE A 180 -10.69 5.77 -0.88
N LEU A 181 -9.54 6.33 -1.27
CA LEU A 181 -9.10 6.34 -2.69
C LEU A 181 -9.01 4.94 -3.29
N TYR A 182 -8.68 3.93 -2.47
CA TYR A 182 -8.62 2.53 -2.88
C TYR A 182 -9.97 1.94 -3.33
N ARG A 183 -11.09 2.64 -3.09
CA ARG A 183 -12.45 2.22 -3.48
C ARG A 183 -12.87 2.71 -4.87
N ILE A 184 -12.01 3.42 -5.60
CA ILE A 184 -12.27 3.81 -6.99
C ILE A 184 -12.49 2.53 -7.83
N PRO A 185 -13.63 2.37 -8.54
CA PRO A 185 -13.84 1.22 -9.40
C PRO A 185 -12.91 1.21 -10.60
N GLY A 186 -12.42 0.02 -10.95
CA GLY A 186 -11.42 -0.15 -11.99
C GLY A 186 -9.99 0.24 -11.58
N LEU A 187 -9.78 0.69 -10.33
CA LEU A 187 -8.45 0.97 -9.81
C LEU A 187 -7.60 -0.31 -9.76
N SER A 188 -6.37 -0.23 -10.30
CA SER A 188 -5.38 -1.31 -10.18
C SER A 188 -5.01 -1.56 -8.71
N ASP A 189 -4.57 -2.78 -8.38
CA ASP A 189 -4.14 -3.07 -6.99
C ASP A 189 -2.96 -2.19 -6.60
N ILE A 190 -1.91 -2.13 -7.42
CA ILE A 190 -0.86 -1.12 -7.26
C ILE A 190 -1.29 0.14 -8.01
N PHE A 191 -1.40 1.27 -7.32
CA PHE A 191 -1.74 2.56 -7.91
C PHE A 191 -0.88 3.67 -7.31
N MET A 192 -0.72 4.77 -8.03
CA MET A 192 0.07 5.91 -7.58
C MET A 192 -0.83 7.09 -7.28
N GLN A 193 -0.78 7.62 -6.06
CA GLN A 193 -1.39 8.89 -5.73
C GLN A 193 -0.39 10.03 -6.00
N VAL A 194 -0.85 11.05 -6.70
CA VAL A 194 -0.07 12.23 -7.09
C VAL A 194 -0.87 13.44 -6.66
N ASN A 195 -0.29 14.35 -5.87
CA ASN A 195 -0.94 15.62 -5.62
C ASN A 195 -0.89 16.50 -6.89
N ASP A 196 -1.83 17.42 -7.00
CA ASP A 196 -1.91 18.39 -8.09
C ASP A 196 -0.70 19.33 -8.19
N ASP A 197 0.05 19.50 -7.11
CA ASP A 197 1.24 20.34 -7.01
C ASP A 197 2.57 19.61 -7.35
N TYR A 198 2.51 18.38 -7.85
CA TYR A 198 3.71 17.60 -8.24
C TYR A 198 4.06 17.84 -9.70
N ILE A 199 5.21 18.46 -9.95
CA ILE A 199 5.68 18.84 -11.27
C ILE A 199 6.88 17.99 -11.65
N PHE A 200 6.73 17.19 -12.70
CA PHE A 200 7.79 16.37 -13.26
C PHE A 200 8.70 17.28 -14.10
N THR A 201 9.98 17.33 -13.77
CA THR A 201 10.94 18.28 -14.35
C THR A 201 11.94 17.61 -15.29
N SER A 202 12.10 16.30 -15.21
CA SER A 202 12.91 15.49 -16.12
C SER A 202 12.39 14.05 -16.16
N HIS A 203 12.92 13.22 -17.07
CA HIS A 203 12.43 11.86 -17.29
C HIS A 203 12.45 11.01 -16.00
N VAL A 204 11.28 10.48 -15.63
CA VAL A 204 11.08 9.59 -14.50
C VAL A 204 10.98 8.14 -14.98
N SER A 205 11.85 7.30 -14.43
CA SER A 205 11.97 5.90 -14.77
C SER A 205 11.05 5.04 -13.89
N PRO A 206 10.55 3.88 -14.35
CA PRO A 206 9.84 2.95 -13.47
C PRO A 206 10.70 2.50 -12.27
N TYR A 207 12.03 2.48 -12.41
CA TYR A 207 12.94 2.14 -11.31
C TYR A 207 13.04 3.21 -10.22
N ASP A 208 12.46 4.40 -10.42
CA ASP A 208 12.32 5.41 -9.38
C ASP A 208 11.21 5.06 -8.36
N PHE A 209 10.32 4.11 -8.73
CA PHE A 209 9.17 3.71 -7.93
C PHE A 209 9.10 2.20 -7.67
N PHE A 210 9.77 1.40 -8.49
CA PHE A 210 9.67 -0.05 -8.46
C PHE A 210 11.03 -0.75 -8.42
N SER A 211 11.12 -1.85 -7.68
CA SER A 211 12.29 -2.73 -7.67
C SER A 211 12.21 -3.80 -8.76
N CYS A 212 13.33 -4.45 -9.05
CA CYS A 212 13.43 -5.50 -10.08
C CYS A 212 12.45 -6.67 -9.86
N ASP A 213 12.17 -7.01 -8.61
CA ASP A 213 11.22 -8.07 -8.23
C ASP A 213 9.75 -7.64 -8.37
N GLY A 214 9.50 -6.39 -8.75
CA GLY A 214 8.16 -5.82 -8.92
C GLY A 214 7.58 -5.18 -7.67
N GLY A 215 8.42 -4.97 -6.65
CA GLY A 215 8.05 -4.34 -5.39
C GLY A 215 7.96 -2.82 -5.44
N ILE A 216 7.35 -2.24 -4.40
CA ILE A 216 7.20 -0.79 -4.20
C ILE A 216 8.49 -0.23 -3.59
N GLN A 217 9.02 0.87 -4.13
CA GLN A 217 10.10 1.61 -3.48
C GLN A 217 9.55 2.69 -2.53
N LEU A 218 9.98 2.62 -1.27
CA LEU A 218 9.62 3.58 -0.25
C LEU A 218 10.47 4.85 -0.33
N LEU A 219 9.89 5.93 -0.82
CA LEU A 219 10.53 7.24 -0.88
C LEU A 219 10.51 7.90 0.51
N ARG A 220 11.66 7.94 1.19
CA ARG A 220 11.78 8.45 2.56
C ARG A 220 12.75 9.62 2.69
N GLU A 221 12.57 10.39 3.74
CA GLU A 221 13.53 11.39 4.20
C GLU A 221 14.61 10.76 5.09
N GLY A 222 15.71 11.49 5.29
CA GLY A 222 16.75 11.11 6.25
C GLY A 222 16.28 11.25 7.71
N ASN A 223 15.36 12.17 7.99
CA ASN A 223 14.88 12.48 9.33
C ASN A 223 13.99 11.36 9.90
N VAL A 224 14.12 11.08 11.19
CA VAL A 224 13.34 10.09 11.93
C VAL A 224 12.15 10.75 12.63
N ILE A 225 11.01 10.06 12.65
CA ILE A 225 9.79 10.49 13.32
C ILE A 225 9.92 10.26 14.83
N SER A 226 9.54 11.26 15.62
CA SER A 226 9.55 11.16 17.09
C SER A 226 8.55 10.12 17.58
N HIS A 227 8.90 9.40 18.64
CA HIS A 227 8.00 8.49 19.34
C HIS A 227 7.16 9.17 20.44
N GLN A 228 7.21 10.49 20.53
CA GLN A 228 6.40 11.25 21.49
C GLN A 228 4.97 11.41 20.97
N SER A 229 4.03 11.48 21.90
CA SER A 229 2.66 11.88 21.58
C SER A 229 2.61 13.36 21.19
N PRO A 230 1.68 13.77 20.31
CA PRO A 230 1.50 15.18 20.02
C PRO A 230 1.00 15.92 21.27
N ASP A 231 1.50 17.13 21.45
CA ASP A 231 1.07 18.06 22.49
C ASP A 231 0.13 19.15 21.93
N PRO A 232 -0.49 20.00 22.78
CA PRO A 232 -1.38 21.07 22.33
C PRO A 232 -0.72 22.14 21.43
N SER A 233 0.60 22.23 21.36
CA SER A 233 1.35 23.15 20.48
C SER A 233 1.72 22.51 19.13
N THR A 234 1.69 21.18 19.03
CA THR A 234 2.06 20.44 17.82
C THR A 234 1.21 20.82 16.60
N GLY A 235 1.81 21.20 15.48
CA GLY A 235 1.07 21.52 14.26
C GLY A 235 0.18 20.37 13.77
N ILE A 236 -0.95 20.67 13.11
CA ILE A 236 -1.98 19.67 12.74
C ILE A 236 -1.40 18.51 11.91
N TRP A 237 -0.57 18.80 10.90
CA TRP A 237 0.07 17.77 10.09
C TRP A 237 1.03 16.90 10.93
N MET A 238 1.85 17.54 11.77
CA MET A 238 2.76 16.79 12.65
C MET A 238 1.99 15.93 13.65
N ALA A 239 0.85 16.40 14.15
CA ALA A 239 0.00 15.61 15.03
C ALA A 239 -0.49 14.33 14.35
N SER A 240 -0.90 14.39 13.07
CA SER A 240 -1.32 13.18 12.35
C SER A 240 -0.15 12.20 12.11
N VAL A 241 1.06 12.72 11.88
CA VAL A 241 2.28 11.91 11.80
C VAL A 241 2.56 11.21 13.13
N LEU A 242 2.54 11.93 14.25
CA LEU A 242 2.83 11.36 15.58
C LEU A 242 1.73 10.41 16.08
N ASN A 243 0.46 10.67 15.75
CA ASN A 243 -0.63 9.72 15.99
C ASN A 243 -0.38 8.42 15.25
N THR A 244 0.01 8.51 13.98
CA THR A 244 0.33 7.35 13.15
C THR A 244 1.49 6.57 13.74
N GLN A 245 2.60 7.25 14.08
CA GLN A 245 3.75 6.62 14.72
C GLN A 245 3.36 5.86 16.01
N GLN A 246 2.50 6.45 16.84
CA GLN A 246 2.02 5.78 18.06
C GLN A 246 1.18 4.53 17.76
N GLN A 247 0.31 4.55 16.74
CA GLN A 247 -0.44 3.36 16.35
C GLN A 247 0.49 2.27 15.81
N MET A 248 1.52 2.65 15.03
CA MET A 248 2.54 1.71 14.56
C MET A 248 3.36 1.11 15.71
N ASP A 249 3.74 1.93 16.69
CA ASP A 249 4.46 1.49 17.89
C ASP A 249 3.63 0.53 18.75
N ARG A 250 2.32 0.78 18.87
CA ARG A 250 1.40 -0.10 19.60
C ARG A 250 1.24 -1.47 18.93
N MET A 251 1.20 -1.50 17.59
CA MET A 251 0.96 -2.73 16.83
C MET A 251 2.23 -3.58 16.68
N TRP A 252 3.36 -2.98 16.29
CA TRP A 252 4.58 -3.72 15.94
C TRP A 252 5.80 -3.34 16.79
N GLY A 253 5.61 -2.56 17.85
CA GLY A 253 6.70 -2.07 18.70
C GLY A 253 7.43 -0.87 18.10
N ARG A 254 8.31 -0.29 18.93
CA ARG A 254 9.13 0.86 18.55
C ARG A 254 10.15 0.48 17.49
N ALA A 255 10.12 1.20 16.38
CA ALA A 255 11.10 1.10 15.32
C ALA A 255 11.45 2.49 14.78
N GLN A 256 12.67 2.66 14.27
CA GLN A 256 13.04 3.87 13.57
C GLN A 256 12.24 3.97 12.27
N ARG A 257 11.32 4.95 12.23
CA ARG A 257 10.51 5.27 11.06
C ARG A 257 10.85 6.68 10.61
N HIS A 258 11.06 6.85 9.33
CA HIS A 258 11.42 8.11 8.71
C HIS A 258 10.20 8.84 8.15
N TYR A 259 10.30 10.16 7.99
CA TYR A 259 9.29 10.88 7.19
C TYR A 259 9.30 10.36 5.75
N LEU A 260 8.17 10.41 5.06
CA LEU A 260 8.12 10.12 3.63
C LEU A 260 8.52 11.36 2.83
N LYS A 261 9.09 11.14 1.65
CA LYS A 261 9.29 12.21 0.67
C LYS A 261 7.92 12.79 0.31
N HIS A 262 7.87 14.10 0.15
CA HIS A 262 6.71 14.76 -0.42
C HIS A 262 6.76 14.59 -1.95
N ALA A 263 6.36 13.41 -2.41
CA ALA A 263 6.50 12.90 -3.77
C ALA A 263 5.37 11.86 -4.02
N PRO A 264 5.16 11.39 -5.27
CA PRO A 264 4.12 10.41 -5.55
C PRO A 264 4.16 9.20 -4.61
N PHE A 265 3.00 8.85 -4.06
CA PHE A 265 2.84 7.72 -3.16
C PHE A 265 2.35 6.50 -3.92
N VAL A 266 3.10 5.41 -3.88
CA VAL A 266 2.69 4.15 -4.52
C VAL A 266 2.01 3.25 -3.49
N TYR A 267 0.73 3.04 -3.71
CA TYR A 267 -0.14 2.30 -2.82
C TYR A 267 -0.50 0.92 -3.37
N SER A 268 -0.85 0.02 -2.46
CA SER A 268 -1.62 -1.19 -2.73
C SER A 268 -3.05 -1.05 -2.19
N ARG A 269 -4.04 -1.37 -3.03
CA ARG A 269 -5.47 -1.42 -2.69
C ARG A 269 -5.73 -2.48 -1.62
N ARG A 270 -5.16 -3.67 -1.77
CA ARG A 270 -5.23 -4.75 -0.77
C ARG A 270 -4.63 -4.35 0.58
N ALA A 271 -3.57 -3.55 0.57
CA ALA A 271 -2.99 -3.01 1.80
C ALA A 271 -3.90 -1.99 2.48
N PHE A 272 -4.62 -1.14 1.74
CA PHE A 272 -5.66 -0.28 2.33
C PHE A 272 -6.77 -1.08 3.01
N GLU A 273 -7.29 -2.12 2.35
CA GLU A 273 -8.28 -3.02 2.98
C GLU A 273 -7.76 -3.57 4.31
N ARG A 274 -6.49 -3.99 4.34
CA ARG A 274 -5.89 -4.54 5.55
C ARG A 274 -5.64 -3.49 6.62
N VAL A 275 -5.21 -2.29 6.24
CA VAL A 275 -5.05 -1.14 7.14
C VAL A 275 -6.37 -0.75 7.79
N HIS A 276 -7.48 -0.74 7.04
CA HIS A 276 -8.81 -0.49 7.59
C HIS A 276 -9.25 -1.53 8.63
N GLN A 277 -8.86 -2.80 8.44
CA GLN A 277 -9.14 -3.85 9.43
C GLN A 277 -8.30 -3.69 10.71
N LEU A 278 -7.02 -3.36 10.56
CA LEU A 278 -6.07 -3.24 11.67
C LEU A 278 -6.26 -1.96 12.49
N PHE A 279 -6.59 -0.85 11.82
CA PHE A 279 -6.66 0.49 12.40
C PHE A 279 -8.08 1.06 12.37
N ARG A 280 -9.10 0.19 12.44
CA ARG A 280 -10.51 0.56 12.34
C ARG A 280 -10.90 1.73 13.23
N GLN A 281 -10.55 1.65 14.52
CA GLN A 281 -10.92 2.67 15.49
C GLN A 281 -10.28 4.04 15.19
N PRO A 282 -8.94 4.20 15.12
CA PRO A 282 -8.34 5.52 14.86
C PRO A 282 -8.72 6.11 13.49
N LEU A 283 -8.94 5.26 12.48
CA LEU A 283 -9.45 5.72 11.18
C LEU A 283 -10.89 6.22 11.26
N PHE A 284 -11.76 5.50 11.99
CA PHE A 284 -13.14 5.93 12.24
C PHE A 284 -13.20 7.24 13.03
N GLU A 285 -12.35 7.41 14.04
CA GLU A 285 -12.27 8.66 14.83
C GLU A 285 -11.89 9.86 13.96
N SER A 286 -11.05 9.66 12.94
CA SER A 286 -10.66 10.71 11.99
C SER A 286 -11.86 11.21 11.16
N LEU A 287 -12.88 10.37 10.91
CA LEU A 287 -14.03 10.72 10.07
C LEU A 287 -14.86 11.88 10.65
N ALA A 288 -14.85 12.06 11.98
CA ALA A 288 -15.59 13.12 12.64
C ALA A 288 -15.11 14.53 12.24
N ALA A 289 -13.86 14.66 11.81
CA ALA A 289 -13.25 15.94 11.49
C ALA A 289 -13.44 16.31 10.00
N ARG A 290 -14.33 17.28 9.74
CA ARG A 290 -14.56 17.82 8.38
C ARG A 290 -13.35 18.55 7.80
N PHE A 291 -12.51 19.11 8.66
CA PHE A 291 -11.24 19.75 8.30
C PHE A 291 -10.11 19.01 9.01
N ARG A 292 -8.87 19.13 8.49
CA ARG A 292 -7.70 18.48 9.11
C ARG A 292 -7.65 18.76 10.61
N SER A 293 -7.51 17.72 11.41
CA SER A 293 -7.55 17.76 12.87
C SER A 293 -6.31 17.10 13.47
N ARG A 294 -6.01 17.46 14.72
CA ARG A 294 -4.93 16.84 15.51
C ARG A 294 -5.21 15.38 15.86
N THR A 295 -6.42 14.90 15.65
CA THR A 295 -6.84 13.50 15.85
C THR A 295 -6.65 12.63 14.62
N ASP A 296 -6.27 13.22 13.48
CA ASP A 296 -6.18 12.52 12.21
C ASP A 296 -5.07 11.46 12.21
N MET A 297 -5.21 10.49 11.32
CA MET A 297 -4.16 9.56 10.90
C MET A 297 -3.55 10.04 9.58
N ASN A 298 -2.25 9.83 9.41
CA ASN A 298 -1.54 10.12 8.17
C ASN A 298 -1.54 8.87 7.29
N MET A 299 -2.40 8.86 6.26
CA MET A 299 -2.58 7.68 5.40
C MET A 299 -1.33 7.24 4.63
N PRO A 300 -0.53 8.16 4.05
CA PRO A 300 0.74 7.78 3.44
C PRO A 300 1.63 7.00 4.40
N LEU A 301 1.85 7.52 5.61
CA LEU A 301 2.66 6.84 6.61
C LEU A 301 2.05 5.52 7.06
N LEU A 302 0.74 5.49 7.33
CA LEU A 302 0.07 4.31 7.85
C LEU A 302 0.16 3.14 6.86
N HIS A 303 -0.08 3.41 5.58
CA HIS A 303 0.03 2.41 4.51
C HIS A 303 1.46 1.89 4.37
N HIS A 304 2.42 2.77 4.13
CA HIS A 304 3.77 2.36 3.77
C HIS A 304 4.49 1.66 4.92
N TYR A 305 4.26 2.10 6.16
CA TYR A 305 4.84 1.43 7.31
C TYR A 305 4.11 0.13 7.67
N TYR A 306 2.83 -0.03 7.34
CA TYR A 306 2.18 -1.35 7.37
C TYR A 306 2.85 -2.29 6.35
N MET A 307 3.09 -1.79 5.12
CA MET A 307 3.76 -2.55 4.07
C MET A 307 5.16 -3.02 4.51
N LEU A 308 5.96 -2.15 5.12
CA LEU A 308 7.25 -2.53 5.68
C LEU A 308 7.14 -3.51 6.86
N ALA A 309 6.22 -3.29 7.80
CA ALA A 309 6.14 -4.09 9.01
C ALA A 309 5.61 -5.51 8.77
N GLN A 310 4.65 -5.65 7.85
CA GLN A 310 3.91 -6.91 7.68
C GLN A 310 3.39 -7.11 6.25
N GLY A 311 2.90 -6.04 5.61
CA GLY A 311 2.17 -6.13 4.34
C GLY A 311 3.00 -6.72 3.19
N HIS A 312 4.31 -6.51 3.15
CA HIS A 312 5.16 -7.06 2.09
C HIS A 312 5.17 -8.59 2.07
N THR A 313 5.18 -9.21 3.26
CA THR A 313 5.11 -10.67 3.42
C THR A 313 3.67 -11.16 3.28
N GLU A 314 2.72 -10.49 3.95
CA GLU A 314 1.31 -10.89 3.97
C GLU A 314 0.65 -10.82 2.59
N LEU A 315 1.01 -9.83 1.78
CA LEU A 315 0.39 -9.59 0.47
C LEU A 315 1.24 -10.09 -0.71
N GLY A 316 2.48 -10.50 -0.46
CA GLY A 316 3.43 -10.92 -1.49
C GLY A 316 3.92 -9.77 -2.38
N ILE A 317 3.94 -8.54 -1.87
CA ILE A 317 4.34 -7.32 -2.58
C ILE A 317 5.65 -6.83 -1.95
N PRO A 318 6.82 -7.05 -2.58
CA PRO A 318 8.08 -6.62 -2.00
C PRO A 318 8.12 -5.10 -1.78
N VAL A 319 8.89 -4.67 -0.79
CA VAL A 319 9.10 -3.25 -0.52
C VAL A 319 10.59 -2.98 -0.40
N GLY A 320 11.10 -2.12 -1.28
CA GLY A 320 12.47 -1.64 -1.26
C GLY A 320 12.58 -0.28 -0.57
N THR A 321 13.77 0.08 -0.12
CA THR A 321 14.09 1.45 0.29
C THR A 321 15.31 1.89 -0.53
N PRO A 322 15.16 2.86 -1.44
CA PRO A 322 16.26 3.32 -2.29
C PRO A 322 17.42 3.90 -1.47
N ALA A 323 18.61 3.93 -2.06
CA ALA A 323 19.75 4.59 -1.46
C ALA A 323 19.50 6.11 -1.35
N PRO A 324 20.07 6.81 -0.35
CA PRO A 324 19.90 8.25 -0.20
C PRO A 324 20.20 9.08 -1.44
N ALA A 325 21.16 8.65 -2.27
CA ALA A 325 21.54 9.31 -3.52
C ALA A 325 20.44 9.21 -4.61
N GLU A 326 19.60 8.17 -4.57
CA GLU A 326 18.47 8.01 -5.51
C GLU A 326 17.29 8.90 -5.09
N LEU A 327 17.20 9.24 -3.80
CA LEU A 327 16.13 10.04 -3.22
C LEU A 327 16.32 11.56 -3.41
N THR A 328 17.47 12.01 -3.92
CA THR A 328 17.72 13.44 -4.23
C THR A 328 16.95 13.93 -5.44
N GLY A 329 16.43 13.00 -6.27
CA GLY A 329 15.58 13.31 -7.42
C GLY A 329 14.21 13.89 -7.05
N PHE A 330 13.82 13.87 -5.76
CA PHE A 330 12.52 14.33 -5.29
C PHE A 330 12.70 15.49 -4.31
N GLN A 331 12.24 16.68 -4.68
CA GLN A 331 12.43 17.91 -3.91
C GLN A 331 11.09 18.56 -3.54
N LEU A 332 10.90 18.81 -2.24
CA LEU A 332 9.87 19.72 -1.75
C LEU A 332 10.36 21.16 -1.89
N LEU A 333 9.56 22.00 -2.55
CA LEU A 333 9.78 23.43 -2.68
C LEU A 333 8.64 24.17 -1.97
N LEU A 334 8.93 24.75 -0.81
CA LEU A 334 7.99 25.60 -0.10
C LEU A 334 7.87 26.94 -0.84
N LEU A 335 6.67 27.31 -1.26
CA LEU A 335 6.40 28.61 -1.88
C LEU A 335 6.00 29.61 -0.80
N MET A 336 6.86 30.59 -0.53
CA MET A 336 6.66 31.54 0.58
C MET A 336 6.85 32.98 0.09
N ASN A 337 6.20 33.94 0.76
CA ASN A 337 6.34 35.37 0.42
C ASN A 337 7.82 35.83 0.42
N ASN A 338 8.65 35.26 1.31
CA ASN A 338 10.01 35.71 1.60
C ASN A 338 11.13 34.90 0.92
N ASN A 339 10.81 33.94 0.05
CA ASN A 339 11.82 33.08 -0.59
C ASN A 339 11.80 33.11 -2.13
N GLN A 340 11.13 34.11 -2.72
CA GLN A 340 10.89 34.20 -4.17
C GLN A 340 12.17 34.14 -5.01
N ASP A 341 13.28 34.77 -4.57
CA ASP A 341 14.56 34.69 -5.28
C ASP A 341 15.11 33.26 -5.38
N THR A 342 14.94 32.46 -4.33
CA THR A 342 15.37 31.06 -4.32
C THR A 342 14.48 30.23 -5.24
N THR A 343 13.17 30.43 -5.17
CA THR A 343 12.19 29.80 -6.05
C THR A 343 12.47 30.12 -7.52
N ALA A 344 12.70 31.40 -7.85
CA ALA A 344 13.03 31.85 -9.19
C ALA A 344 14.32 31.21 -9.73
N ARG A 345 15.38 31.13 -8.92
CA ARG A 345 16.62 30.44 -9.31
C ARG A 345 16.41 28.95 -9.61
N ILE A 346 15.55 28.27 -8.84
CA ILE A 346 15.21 26.86 -9.11
C ILE A 346 14.44 26.76 -10.42
N PHE A 347 13.43 27.60 -10.62
CA PHE A 347 12.66 27.64 -11.87
C PHE A 347 13.54 27.93 -13.09
N ASP A 348 14.48 28.86 -13.00
CA ASP A 348 15.44 29.14 -14.07
C ASP A 348 16.31 27.93 -14.40
N LYS A 349 16.81 27.20 -13.39
CA LYS A 349 17.57 25.96 -13.61
C LYS A 349 16.72 24.88 -14.28
N VAL A 350 15.45 24.74 -13.87
CA VAL A 350 14.51 23.79 -14.52
C VAL A 350 14.29 24.16 -15.98
N LEU A 351 14.04 25.45 -16.28
CA LEU A 351 13.88 25.95 -17.64
C LEU A 351 15.14 25.74 -18.50
N GLN A 352 16.33 25.82 -17.88
CA GLN A 352 17.61 25.55 -18.53
C GLN A 352 17.94 24.05 -18.65
N GLY A 353 17.16 23.17 -18.02
CA GLY A 353 17.45 21.72 -17.96
C GLY A 353 18.67 21.36 -17.11
N THR A 354 19.07 22.24 -16.18
CA THR A 354 20.25 22.07 -15.30
C THR A 354 19.89 21.77 -13.84
N HIS A 355 18.60 21.61 -13.54
CA HIS A 355 18.14 21.21 -12.21
C HIS A 355 18.11 19.68 -12.08
N ASP A 356 18.69 19.15 -11.00
CA ASP A 356 18.88 17.70 -10.82
C ASP A 356 17.61 16.96 -10.38
N SER A 357 16.64 17.66 -9.77
CA SER A 357 15.40 17.01 -9.33
C SER A 357 14.57 16.59 -10.54
N LYS A 358 14.02 15.38 -10.46
CA LYS A 358 13.07 14.81 -11.40
C LYS A 358 11.63 15.22 -11.11
N ILE A 359 11.31 15.45 -9.84
CA ILE A 359 10.00 15.91 -9.39
C ILE A 359 10.17 17.02 -8.36
N LEU A 360 9.46 18.13 -8.59
CA LEU A 360 9.26 19.21 -7.64
C LEU A 360 7.85 19.14 -7.06
N ALA A 361 7.73 19.04 -5.74
CA ALA A 361 6.47 19.23 -5.04
C ALA A 361 6.35 20.69 -4.59
N LEU A 362 5.41 21.42 -5.16
CA LEU A 362 5.23 22.86 -4.93
C LEU A 362 4.25 23.12 -3.78
N ASN A 363 4.72 23.06 -2.54
CA ASN A 363 3.83 23.25 -1.40
C ASN A 363 3.62 24.75 -1.10
N ASP A 364 2.37 25.19 -1.25
CA ASP A 364 1.92 26.55 -1.00
C ASP A 364 1.94 26.93 0.49
N GLU A 365 2.69 27.98 0.84
CA GLU A 365 2.69 28.61 2.17
C GLU A 365 2.74 30.15 2.05
N TYR A 366 2.06 30.71 1.03
CA TYR A 366 2.08 32.16 0.74
C TYR A 366 0.71 32.85 0.89
N SER A 367 0.77 34.16 1.11
CA SER A 367 -0.40 35.05 1.11
C SER A 367 -0.33 36.11 0.02
N ASP A 368 0.88 36.43 -0.45
CA ASP A 368 1.11 37.35 -1.56
C ASP A 368 0.85 36.63 -2.90
N LEU A 369 -0.15 37.11 -3.65
CA LEU A 369 -0.53 36.52 -4.93
C LEU A 369 0.54 36.68 -6.02
N HIS A 370 1.53 37.56 -5.83
CA HIS A 370 2.66 37.64 -6.74
C HIS A 370 3.46 36.32 -6.81
N VAL A 371 3.49 35.54 -5.71
CA VAL A 371 4.08 34.20 -5.70
C VAL A 371 3.34 33.29 -6.70
N ALA A 372 2.01 33.34 -6.73
CA ALA A 372 1.19 32.58 -7.68
C ALA A 372 1.45 33.00 -9.13
N GLU A 373 1.61 34.30 -9.38
CA GLU A 373 1.93 34.83 -10.71
C GLU A 373 3.28 34.31 -11.22
N ASN A 374 4.29 34.27 -10.35
CA ASN A 374 5.62 33.73 -10.67
C ASN A 374 5.56 32.25 -11.02
N VAL A 375 4.79 31.45 -10.28
CA VAL A 375 4.56 30.03 -10.57
C VAL A 375 3.85 29.85 -11.92
N ARG A 376 2.77 30.62 -12.18
CA ARG A 376 2.07 30.58 -13.47
C ARG A 376 2.97 30.96 -14.64
N GLY A 377 3.82 31.99 -14.46
CA GLY A 377 4.80 32.41 -15.44
C GLY A 377 5.84 31.34 -15.73
N PHE A 378 6.31 30.62 -14.70
CA PHE A 378 7.18 29.45 -14.85
C PHE A 378 6.48 28.35 -15.65
N PHE A 379 5.25 27.96 -15.27
CA PHE A 379 4.50 26.91 -15.95
C PHE A 379 4.27 27.19 -17.43
N ALA A 380 3.86 28.42 -17.78
CA ALA A 380 3.63 28.81 -19.16
C ALA A 380 4.92 28.72 -20.02
N LYS A 381 6.08 28.98 -19.44
CA LYS A 381 7.39 28.83 -20.11
C LYS A 381 7.84 27.37 -20.19
N PHE A 382 7.63 26.60 -19.12
CA PHE A 382 8.15 25.24 -19.00
C PHE A 382 7.35 24.22 -19.82
N LEU A 383 6.01 24.38 -19.85
CA LEU A 383 5.07 23.44 -20.47
C LEU A 383 4.03 24.21 -21.31
N PRO A 384 4.43 24.92 -22.39
CA PRO A 384 3.54 25.80 -23.15
C PRO A 384 2.47 25.03 -23.93
N SER A 385 2.76 23.81 -24.37
CA SER A 385 1.90 23.04 -25.26
C SER A 385 0.85 22.22 -24.49
N PRO A 386 -0.42 22.20 -24.94
CA PRO A 386 -1.45 21.36 -24.37
C PRO A 386 -1.22 19.86 -24.68
N THR A 387 -1.81 19.00 -23.87
CA THR A 387 -1.84 17.54 -24.05
C THR A 387 -3.17 17.06 -24.65
N THR A 388 -3.27 15.75 -24.94
CA THR A 388 -4.52 15.10 -25.39
C THR A 388 -5.63 15.10 -24.33
N TYR A 389 -5.27 15.32 -23.06
CA TYR A 389 -6.20 15.46 -21.94
C TYR A 389 -6.90 16.83 -21.91
N GLU A 390 -6.48 17.78 -22.73
CA GLU A 390 -7.03 19.13 -22.77
C GLU A 390 -7.99 19.31 -23.94
N ARG A 391 -9.01 20.14 -23.73
CA ARG A 391 -9.96 20.53 -24.78
C ARG A 391 -9.24 21.40 -25.81
N LEU A 392 -9.24 20.99 -27.07
CA LEU A 392 -8.68 21.77 -28.18
C LEU A 392 -9.58 22.98 -28.53
N ASP A 393 -10.88 22.87 -28.25
CA ASP A 393 -11.90 23.84 -28.68
C ASP A 393 -12.49 24.58 -27.47
N ALA A 394 -11.70 25.46 -26.84
CA ALA A 394 -12.16 26.24 -25.68
C ALA A 394 -13.30 27.25 -26.01
N ALA A 395 -13.60 27.47 -27.29
CA ALA A 395 -14.49 28.54 -27.75
C ALA A 395 -15.99 28.17 -27.82
N THR A 396 -16.38 26.90 -27.69
CA THR A 396 -17.75 26.44 -28.02
C THR A 396 -18.53 25.77 -26.88
N VAL A 397 -17.91 25.50 -25.73
CA VAL A 397 -18.57 24.81 -24.61
C VAL A 397 -18.39 25.63 -23.33
N ALA A 398 -19.49 26.03 -22.70
CA ALA A 398 -19.46 26.72 -21.42
C ALA A 398 -18.60 25.93 -20.42
N PRO A 399 -17.70 26.60 -19.65
CA PRO A 399 -16.85 25.91 -18.72
C PRO A 399 -17.73 25.39 -17.59
N VAL A 400 -18.05 24.09 -17.60
CA VAL A 400 -18.56 23.42 -16.41
C VAL A 400 -17.39 23.44 -15.41
N VAL A 401 -17.41 24.38 -14.47
CA VAL A 401 -16.38 24.49 -13.42
C VAL A 401 -16.84 23.76 -12.15
N SER A 402 -18.15 23.64 -11.96
CA SER A 402 -18.78 22.95 -10.83
C SER A 402 -20.10 22.36 -11.28
N ILE A 403 -20.46 21.17 -10.80
CA ILE A 403 -21.69 20.48 -11.19
C ILE A 403 -22.78 20.59 -10.12
N TYR A 404 -22.85 21.71 -9.41
CA TYR A 404 -23.97 21.97 -8.51
C TYR A 404 -25.10 22.61 -9.32
N ASP A 405 -26.34 22.16 -9.10
CA ASP A 405 -27.47 22.49 -9.97
C ASP A 405 -27.68 24.00 -10.22
N GLU A 406 -28.34 24.33 -11.35
CA GLU A 406 -28.71 25.71 -11.73
C GLU A 406 -29.62 26.39 -10.69
N THR A 407 -30.17 25.62 -9.74
CA THR A 407 -31.00 26.14 -8.64
C THR A 407 -30.16 26.66 -7.46
N GLY A 408 -28.83 26.55 -7.55
CA GLY A 408 -27.86 27.01 -6.56
C GLY A 408 -27.69 26.07 -5.37
N GLN A 409 -28.20 24.83 -5.44
CA GLN A 409 -28.05 23.86 -4.36
C GLN A 409 -26.72 23.11 -4.49
N CYS A 410 -25.85 23.33 -3.51
CA CYS A 410 -24.48 22.81 -3.45
C CYS A 410 -24.37 21.27 -3.30
N ASN A 411 -25.48 20.53 -3.33
CA ASN A 411 -25.50 19.09 -3.02
C ASN A 411 -25.99 18.22 -4.18
N ARG A 412 -26.24 18.79 -5.37
CA ARG A 412 -26.80 18.05 -6.50
C ARG A 412 -25.84 18.03 -7.67
N ILE A 413 -25.18 16.88 -7.86
CA ILE A 413 -24.34 16.56 -9.03
C ILE A 413 -25.26 16.33 -10.24
N ASP A 414 -24.91 16.88 -11.40
CA ASP A 414 -25.54 16.56 -12.69
C ASP A 414 -25.04 15.17 -13.19
N PRO A 415 -25.86 14.10 -13.12
CA PRO A 415 -25.42 12.75 -13.45
C PRO A 415 -24.90 12.52 -14.90
N PRO A 416 -25.36 13.26 -15.93
CA PRO A 416 -24.77 13.24 -17.28
C PRO A 416 -23.30 13.68 -17.33
N VAL A 417 -22.83 14.48 -16.38
CA VAL A 417 -21.45 15.01 -16.36
C VAL A 417 -20.55 14.17 -15.46
N LEU A 418 -21.07 13.76 -14.30
CA LEU A 418 -20.42 12.80 -13.40
C LEU A 418 -21.40 11.67 -13.10
N MET A 419 -21.19 10.52 -13.74
CA MET A 419 -21.96 9.33 -13.41
C MET A 419 -21.61 8.86 -12.00
N PRO A 420 -22.62 8.55 -11.15
CA PRO A 420 -22.37 7.99 -9.84
C PRO A 420 -21.53 6.73 -9.97
N VAL A 421 -20.50 6.65 -9.14
CA VAL A 421 -19.65 5.49 -9.10
C VAL A 421 -20.44 4.34 -8.47
N PRO A 422 -20.58 3.16 -9.14
CA PRO A 422 -21.28 2.03 -8.54
C PRO A 422 -20.55 1.58 -7.27
N ASP A 423 -21.30 1.09 -6.29
CA ASP A 423 -20.70 0.48 -5.10
C ASP A 423 -19.67 -0.56 -5.52
N ALA A 424 -18.50 -0.54 -4.88
CA ALA A 424 -17.44 -1.51 -5.15
C ALA A 424 -18.01 -2.94 -4.99
N VAL A 425 -18.33 -3.59 -6.11
CA VAL A 425 -18.81 -4.97 -6.16
C VAL A 425 -17.60 -5.87 -5.97
N GLY A 426 -17.17 -6.00 -4.72
CA GLY A 426 -16.08 -6.86 -4.33
C GLY A 426 -16.22 -7.16 -2.86
N VAL A 427 -16.75 -8.33 -2.55
CA VAL A 427 -16.50 -8.94 -1.24
C VAL A 427 -15.00 -9.04 -1.15
N SER A 428 -14.35 -8.18 -0.34
CA SER A 428 -12.96 -8.38 0.07
C SER A 428 -12.88 -9.85 0.46
N ALA A 429 -12.17 -10.66 -0.33
CA ALA A 429 -11.99 -12.06 -0.03
C ALA A 429 -11.55 -12.06 1.42
N ALA A 430 -12.37 -12.62 2.32
CA ALA A 430 -12.16 -12.48 3.74
C ALA A 430 -10.76 -13.05 4.03
N ILE A 431 -9.74 -12.17 4.07
CA ILE A 431 -8.37 -12.58 4.28
C ILE A 431 -8.41 -13.10 5.70
N ARG A 432 -8.29 -14.42 5.80
CA ARG A 432 -8.37 -15.13 7.06
C ARG A 432 -7.31 -14.48 7.94
N LEU A 433 -7.77 -13.86 9.01
CA LEU A 433 -6.91 -13.15 9.95
C LEU A 433 -5.95 -14.20 10.54
N VAL A 434 -4.76 -14.32 9.96
CA VAL A 434 -3.69 -15.15 10.52
C VAL A 434 -3.10 -14.34 11.66
N LEU A 435 -3.80 -14.37 12.80
CA LEU A 435 -3.21 -13.93 14.06
C LEU A 435 -1.95 -14.79 14.27
N PRO A 436 -0.80 -14.21 14.63
CA PRO A 436 0.32 -15.02 15.08
C PRO A 436 -0.18 -15.96 16.19
N PRO A 437 0.22 -17.25 16.19
CA PRO A 437 -0.26 -18.18 17.18
C PRO A 437 -0.03 -17.57 18.55
N SER A 438 -1.11 -17.47 19.34
CA SER A 438 -1.03 -16.97 20.71
C SER A 438 0.09 -17.72 21.45
N LEU A 439 0.75 -17.06 22.41
CA LEU A 439 1.78 -17.69 23.25
C LEU A 439 1.33 -19.07 23.79
N HIS A 440 0.02 -19.25 24.00
CA HIS A 440 -0.62 -20.50 24.36
C HIS A 440 -0.52 -21.58 23.28
N ALA A 441 -0.74 -21.27 22.00
CA ALA A 441 -0.64 -22.24 20.90
C ALA A 441 0.81 -22.66 20.64
N THR A 442 1.76 -21.73 20.74
CA THR A 442 3.19 -22.02 20.64
C THR A 442 3.67 -22.86 21.81
N TYR A 443 3.21 -22.56 23.03
CA TYR A 443 3.46 -23.37 24.22
C TYR A 443 2.86 -24.78 24.10
N LEU A 444 1.63 -24.90 23.62
CA LEU A 444 0.98 -26.20 23.43
C LEU A 444 1.71 -27.05 22.39
N ARG A 445 2.19 -26.46 21.30
CA ARG A 445 3.02 -27.15 20.29
C ARG A 445 4.34 -27.64 20.89
N ALA A 446 5.05 -26.78 21.63
CA ALA A 446 6.29 -27.17 22.29
C ALA A 446 6.06 -28.27 23.34
N LEU A 447 4.94 -28.21 24.07
CA LEU A 447 4.55 -29.23 25.05
C LEU A 447 4.28 -30.58 24.37
N VAL A 448 3.50 -30.60 23.28
CA VAL A 448 3.19 -31.83 22.53
C VAL A 448 4.44 -32.42 21.89
N GLN A 449 5.34 -31.59 21.34
CA GLN A 449 6.62 -32.04 20.80
C GLN A 449 7.54 -32.61 21.90
N GLY A 450 7.59 -31.96 23.07
CA GLY A 450 8.33 -32.44 24.23
C GLY A 450 7.80 -33.79 24.76
N ILE A 451 6.47 -33.94 24.86
CA ILE A 451 5.82 -35.20 25.23
C ILE A 451 6.13 -36.29 24.20
N GLY A 452 6.05 -35.98 22.90
CA GLY A 452 6.39 -36.92 21.82
C GLY A 452 7.83 -37.42 21.91
N PHE A 453 8.79 -36.52 22.17
CA PHE A 453 10.20 -36.88 22.35
C PHE A 453 10.43 -37.75 23.59
N ALA A 454 9.80 -37.42 24.72
CA ALA A 454 9.88 -38.20 25.95
C ALA A 454 9.28 -39.62 25.77
N CYS A 455 8.11 -39.72 25.13
CA CYS A 455 7.50 -41.01 24.80
C CYS A 455 8.38 -41.84 23.86
N GLY A 456 9.04 -41.20 22.88
CA GLY A 456 10.01 -41.86 22.01
C GLY A 456 11.20 -42.46 22.77
N LEU A 457 11.77 -41.72 23.72
CA LEU A 457 12.86 -42.20 24.57
C LEU A 457 12.43 -43.38 25.46
N VAL A 458 11.22 -43.33 26.03
CA VAL A 458 10.66 -44.44 26.82
C VAL A 458 10.47 -45.67 25.95
N LEU A 459 9.96 -45.52 24.72
CA LEU A 459 9.80 -46.63 23.77
C LEU A 459 11.15 -47.27 23.41
N VAL A 460 12.18 -46.46 23.13
CA VAL A 460 13.54 -46.96 22.90
C VAL A 460 14.05 -47.69 24.14
N PHE A 461 13.86 -47.15 25.34
CA PHE A 461 14.30 -47.80 26.57
C PHE A 461 13.58 -49.15 26.80
N CYS A 462 12.26 -49.20 26.60
CA CYS A 462 11.45 -50.40 26.75
C CYS A 462 11.72 -51.47 25.69
N ILE A 463 12.22 -51.10 24.51
CA ILE A 463 12.60 -52.06 23.46
C ILE A 463 14.05 -52.53 23.65
N VAL A 464 14.97 -51.61 23.95
CA VAL A 464 16.41 -51.90 24.02
C VAL A 464 16.79 -52.65 25.30
N GLN A 465 16.14 -52.37 26.44
CA GLN A 465 16.38 -53.09 27.71
C GLN A 465 16.15 -54.60 27.62
N PRO A 466 14.98 -55.10 27.17
CA PRO A 466 14.75 -56.54 27.06
C PRO A 466 15.62 -57.21 25.97
N MET A 467 16.04 -56.47 24.95
CA MET A 467 17.00 -56.98 23.95
C MET A 467 18.39 -57.18 24.57
N ARG A 468 18.89 -56.23 25.37
CA ARG A 468 20.15 -56.38 26.12
C ARG A 468 20.09 -57.55 27.10
N HIS A 469 18.96 -57.73 27.78
CA HIS A 469 18.78 -58.82 28.74
C HIS A 469 18.76 -60.21 28.07
N LYS A 470 18.21 -60.32 26.84
CA LYS A 470 18.22 -61.56 26.05
C LYS A 470 19.59 -61.89 25.47
N VAL A 471 20.35 -60.88 25.01
CA VAL A 471 21.74 -61.08 24.56
C VAL A 471 22.61 -61.57 25.73
N HIS A 472 22.42 -61.03 26.93
CA HIS A 472 23.15 -61.49 28.11
C HIS A 472 22.77 -62.92 28.53
N GLN A 473 21.50 -63.32 28.43
CA GLN A 473 21.07 -64.70 28.70
C GLN A 473 21.57 -65.70 27.65
N GLN A 474 21.63 -65.32 26.37
CA GLN A 474 22.20 -66.17 25.32
C GLN A 474 23.72 -66.34 25.47
N GLN A 475 24.44 -65.31 25.91
CA GLN A 475 25.87 -65.42 26.25
C GLN A 475 26.11 -66.33 27.47
N MET A 476 25.24 -66.28 28.49
CA MET A 476 25.34 -67.19 29.65
C MET A 476 24.96 -68.64 29.32
N GLN A 477 24.05 -68.88 28.36
CA GLN A 477 23.74 -70.24 27.88
C GLN A 477 24.84 -70.82 26.98
N ALA A 478 25.49 -70.00 26.15
CA ALA A 478 26.66 -70.42 25.37
C ALA A 478 27.80 -70.89 26.28
N SER A 479 28.07 -70.17 27.38
CA SER A 479 29.06 -70.55 28.40
C SER A 479 28.75 -71.86 29.15
N LYS A 480 27.50 -72.33 29.18
CA LYS A 480 27.11 -73.59 29.84
C LYS A 480 27.14 -74.82 28.92
N THR A 481 27.38 -74.63 27.62
CA THR A 481 27.40 -75.73 26.64
C THR A 481 28.83 -76.24 26.35
N ASP A 482 29.86 -75.56 26.87
CA ASP A 482 31.27 -75.95 26.74
C ASP A 482 31.80 -76.87 27.85
N TYR A 483 30.92 -77.48 28.66
CA TYR A 483 31.27 -78.48 29.68
C TYR A 483 30.36 -79.72 29.61
N VAL A 484 30.33 -80.39 28.46
CA VAL A 484 30.05 -81.84 28.37
C VAL A 484 30.89 -82.42 27.22
N VAL A 485 32.17 -82.67 27.50
CA VAL A 485 32.96 -83.84 27.09
C VAL A 485 33.88 -84.19 28.26
#